data_AF-X0ZU27-F1
#
_entry.id   AF-X0ZU27-F1
#
_cell.length_a   1.000
_cell.length_b   1.000
_cell.length_c   1.000
_cell.angle_alpha   90.00
_cell.angle_beta   90.00
_cell.angle_gamma   90.00
#
_symmetry.space_group_name_H-M   'P 1'
#
loop_
_entity.id
_entity.type
_entity.pdbx_description
1 polymer ?
#
loop_
_entity_poly.entity_id
_entity_poly.type
_entity_poly.pdbx_seq_one_letter_code
_entity_poly.pdbx_strand_id
1 'polypeptide(L)'
;MTSAGLKTIEGRIVEVRNGVRKISRSFTYGYMSLRVLVGFEYYSVLVSTSKLNKYGFIPKVGQWIRAEGRLSNSQDDFYDASLSHITSLEHIEPPKN
;
A
#
# COMPACT_ATOMS: atom_id res chain seq x y z
N MET A 1 -2.68 -2.22 -24.76
CA MET A 1 -1.77 -1.65 -23.75
C MET A 1 -2.62 -1.08 -22.64
N THR A 2 -2.88 -1.83 -21.57
CA THR A 2 -3.71 -1.38 -20.45
C THR A 2 -2.93 -0.33 -19.66
N SER A 3 -3.38 0.92 -19.69
CA SER A 3 -2.94 1.94 -18.76
C SER A 3 -3.24 1.43 -17.35
N ALA A 4 -2.23 0.92 -16.65
CA ALA A 4 -2.32 0.60 -15.24
C ALA A 4 -2.56 1.91 -14.50
N GLY A 5 -3.84 2.24 -14.31
CA GLY A 5 -4.29 3.52 -13.78
C GLY A 5 -3.70 3.75 -12.39
N LEU A 6 -3.27 4.98 -12.14
CA LEU A 6 -3.06 5.43 -10.78
C LEU A 6 -4.40 5.41 -10.06
N LYS A 7 -4.39 4.86 -8.84
CA LYS A 7 -5.55 4.80 -7.95
C LYS A 7 -5.13 5.39 -6.61
N THR A 8 -6.00 6.24 -6.09
CA THR A 8 -5.94 6.74 -4.73
C THR A 8 -6.92 5.96 -3.86
N ILE A 9 -6.46 5.54 -2.69
CA ILE A 9 -7.27 4.94 -1.64
C ILE A 9 -7.09 5.71 -0.34
N GLU A 10 -8.14 5.74 0.47
CA GLU A 10 -8.13 6.27 1.83
C GLU A 10 -8.69 5.22 2.76
N GLY A 11 -7.96 4.89 3.82
CA GLY A 11 -8.39 3.81 4.69
C GLY A 11 -7.52 3.61 5.91
N ARG A 12 -7.95 2.67 6.75
CA ARG A 12 -7.28 2.35 8.00
C ARG A 12 -6.32 1.19 7.82
N ILE A 13 -5.09 1.35 8.27
CA ILE A 13 -4.13 0.24 8.33
C ILE A 13 -4.62 -0.77 9.37
N VAL A 14 -4.90 -2.00 8.95
CA VAL A 14 -5.33 -3.09 9.84
C VAL A 14 -4.20 -4.10 10.11
N GLU A 15 -3.19 -4.12 9.24
CA GLU A 15 -2.04 -5.01 9.39
C GLU A 15 -0.79 -4.38 8.74
N VAL A 16 0.38 -4.60 9.35
CA VAL A 16 1.68 -4.22 8.78
C VAL A 16 2.58 -5.44 8.73
N ARG A 17 2.99 -5.85 7.53
CA ARG A 17 3.94 -6.94 7.30
C ARG A 17 5.27 -6.38 6.82
N ASN A 18 6.30 -6.52 7.64
CA ASN A 18 7.66 -6.12 7.29
C ASN A 18 8.33 -7.22 6.46
N GLY A 19 9.02 -6.83 5.39
CA GLY A 19 9.99 -7.72 4.74
C GLY A 19 9.42 -8.68 3.71
N VAL A 20 8.47 -8.25 2.87
CA VAL A 20 8.13 -9.01 1.66
C VAL A 20 9.31 -8.90 0.69
N ARG A 21 10.22 -9.87 0.75
CA ARG A 21 11.38 -9.99 -0.14
C ARG A 21 10.91 -10.53 -1.49
N LYS A 22 10.82 -9.67 -2.49
CA LYS A 22 10.73 -10.11 -3.89
C LYS A 22 12.14 -10.16 -4.45
N ILE A 23 12.71 -11.37 -4.56
CA ILE A 23 14.03 -11.58 -5.16
C ILE A 23 13.83 -11.54 -6.68
N SER A 24 14.35 -10.50 -7.34
CA SER A 24 14.62 -10.54 -8.78
C SER A 24 16.14 -10.59 -8.99
N ARG A 25 16.58 -11.10 -10.15
CA ARG A 25 17.99 -11.47 -10.44
C ARG A 25 19.02 -10.32 -10.36
N SER A 26 18.62 -9.10 -10.02
CA SER A 26 19.51 -7.93 -9.99
C SER A 26 19.31 -6.95 -8.81
N PHE A 27 18.23 -7.04 -8.02
CA PHE A 27 17.99 -6.12 -6.90
C PHE A 27 17.15 -6.73 -5.76
N THR A 28 17.55 -6.47 -4.51
CA THR A 28 16.71 -6.74 -3.33
C THR A 28 15.91 -5.50 -2.99
N TYR A 29 14.62 -5.47 -3.35
CA TYR A 29 13.72 -4.42 -2.89
C TYR A 29 13.06 -4.87 -1.59
N GLY A 30 13.37 -4.16 -0.49
CA GLY A 30 12.62 -4.31 0.75
C GLY A 30 11.26 -3.62 0.58
N TYR A 31 10.18 -4.38 0.75
CA TYR A 31 8.83 -3.82 0.83
C TYR A 31 8.25 -4.04 2.22
N MET A 32 7.54 -3.02 2.69
CA MET A 32 6.55 -3.11 3.76
C MET A 32 5.18 -3.26 3.08
N SER A 33 4.44 -4.28 3.46
CA SER A 33 3.06 -4.48 3.00
C SER A 33 2.11 -3.99 4.08
N LEU A 34 1.25 -3.04 3.73
CA LEU A 34 0.18 -2.54 4.58
C LEU A 34 -1.12 -3.15 4.10
N ARG A 35 -1.85 -3.82 4.98
CA ARG A 35 -3.24 -4.17 4.71
C ARG A 35 -4.11 -3.00 5.15
N VAL A 36 -4.89 -2.45 4.23
CA VAL A 36 -5.68 -1.24 4.43
C VAL A 36 -7.14 -1.56 4.21
N LEU A 37 -8.00 -1.25 5.18
CA LEU A 37 -9.45 -1.35 5.07
C LEU A 37 -10.01 -0.05 4.49
N VAL A 38 -10.69 -0.15 3.36
CA VAL A 38 -11.34 0.95 2.63
C VAL A 38 -12.83 0.61 2.51
N GLY A 39 -13.67 1.23 3.34
CA GLY A 39 -15.07 0.81 3.47
C GLY A 39 -15.19 -0.63 3.94
N PHE A 40 -15.62 -1.54 3.04
CA PHE A 40 -15.73 -2.98 3.30
C PHE A 40 -14.68 -3.82 2.55
N GLU A 41 -13.79 -3.18 1.79
CA GLU A 41 -12.78 -3.83 0.97
C GLU A 41 -11.39 -3.74 1.62
N TYR A 42 -10.56 -4.75 1.36
CA TYR A 42 -9.16 -4.72 1.76
C TYR A 42 -8.26 -4.47 0.56
N TYR A 43 -7.23 -3.66 0.79
CA TYR A 43 -6.17 -3.37 -0.17
C TYR A 43 -4.81 -3.70 0.43
N SER A 44 -3.93 -4.28 -0.39
CA SER A 44 -2.52 -4.48 -0.07
C SER A 44 -1.68 -3.34 -0.63
N VAL A 45 -1.16 -2.44 0.21
CA VAL A 45 -0.28 -1.33 -0.20
C VAL A 45 1.18 -1.74 -0.03
N LEU A 46 1.92 -1.79 -1.13
CA LEU A 46 3.34 -2.17 -1.16
C LEU A 46 4.24 -0.93 -1.11
N VAL A 47 4.73 -0.61 0.09
CA VAL A 47 5.58 0.55 0.34
C VAL A 47 7.05 0.13 0.27
N SER A 48 7.82 0.79 -0.61
CA SER A 48 9.27 0.58 -0.68
C SER A 48 9.94 1.07 0.60
N THR A 49 10.69 0.22 1.29
CA THR A 49 11.36 0.59 2.55
C THR A 49 12.38 1.71 2.35
N SER A 50 13.01 1.79 1.17
CA SER A 50 13.91 2.89 0.78
C SER A 50 13.22 4.25 0.65
N LYS A 51 11.89 4.28 0.55
CA LYS A 51 11.10 5.52 0.47
C LYS A 51 10.42 5.89 1.78
N LEU A 52 10.48 5.05 2.82
CA LEU A 52 9.77 5.29 4.09
C LEU A 52 10.09 6.66 4.69
N ASN A 53 11.37 7.04 4.74
CA ASN A 53 11.80 8.32 5.27
C ASN A 53 11.27 9.53 4.48
N LYS A 54 10.88 9.35 3.21
CA LYS A 54 10.33 10.43 2.37
C LYS A 54 8.89 10.78 2.73
N TYR A 55 8.15 9.86 3.33
CA TYR A 55 6.74 10.06 3.65
C TYR A 55 6.54 10.80 4.99
N GLY A 56 7.61 11.04 5.76
CA GLY A 56 7.54 11.81 7.00
C GLY A 56 6.89 11.10 8.19
N PHE A 57 6.47 9.84 8.02
CA PHE A 57 5.97 9.00 9.12
C PHE A 57 6.29 7.52 8.88
N ILE A 58 6.22 6.73 9.95
CA ILE A 58 6.33 5.27 9.89
C ILE A 58 4.91 4.70 9.98
N PRO A 59 4.41 3.97 8.96
CA PRO A 59 3.10 3.35 8.99
C PRO A 59 2.93 2.36 10.14
N LYS A 60 1.79 2.42 10.84
CA LYS A 60 1.43 1.57 11.98
C LYS A 60 -0.04 1.17 11.90
N VAL A 61 -0.36 0.00 12.47
CA VAL A 61 -1.75 -0.47 12.62
C VAL A 61 -2.57 0.60 13.36
N GLY A 62 -3.78 0.85 12.85
CA GLY A 62 -4.73 1.80 13.39
C GLY A 62 -4.68 3.19 12.74
N GLN A 63 -3.59 3.56 12.07
CA GLN A 63 -3.47 4.84 11.38
C GLN A 63 -4.35 4.90 10.14
N TRP A 64 -4.88 6.09 9.86
CA TRP A 64 -5.57 6.38 8.61
C TRP A 64 -4.59 6.95 7.62
N ILE A 65 -4.61 6.43 6.40
CA ILE A 65 -3.69 6.85 5.36
C ILE A 65 -4.42 7.15 4.06
N ARG A 66 -3.87 8.09 3.29
CA ARG A 66 -4.15 8.25 1.87
C ARG A 66 -2.95 7.71 1.11
N ALA A 67 -3.18 6.76 0.20
CA ALA A 67 -2.13 6.17 -0.62
C ALA A 67 -2.51 6.26 -2.10
N GLU A 68 -1.57 6.68 -2.94
CA GLU A 68 -1.71 6.70 -4.38
C GLU A 68 -0.65 5.79 -5.01
N GLY A 69 -1.07 4.94 -5.95
CA GLY A 69 -0.15 4.08 -6.68
C GLY A 69 -0.83 3.35 -7.83
N ARG A 70 -0.10 2.43 -8.46
CA ARG A 70 -0.62 1.58 -9.52
C ARG A 70 -1.43 0.45 -8.92
N LEU A 71 -2.72 0.41 -9.28
CA LEU A 71 -3.59 -0.69 -8.92
C LEU A 71 -3.28 -1.89 -9.83
N SER A 72 -3.07 -3.04 -9.24
CA SER A 72 -3.18 -4.32 -9.91
C SER A 72 -4.28 -5.12 -9.24
N ASN A 73 -5.28 -5.48 -10.04
CA ASN A 73 -6.30 -6.43 -9.60
C ASN A 73 -5.61 -7.76 -9.32
N SER A 74 -6.04 -8.42 -8.26
CA SER A 74 -5.60 -9.78 -7.97
C SER A 74 -5.86 -10.68 -9.18
N GLN A 75 -4.91 -11.55 -9.52
CA GLN A 75 -5.10 -12.54 -10.59
C GLN A 75 -6.02 -13.69 -10.17
N ASP A 76 -6.28 -13.85 -8.87
CA ASP A 76 -7.14 -14.90 -8.30
C ASP A 76 -8.02 -14.32 -7.17
N ASP A 77 -9.27 -14.79 -7.01
CA ASP A 77 -10.23 -14.32 -5.98
C ASP A 77 -9.75 -14.45 -4.51
N PHE A 78 -8.53 -14.95 -4.29
CA PHE A 78 -7.93 -15.21 -2.98
C PHE A 78 -7.02 -14.08 -2.46
N TYR A 79 -6.66 -13.08 -3.26
CA TYR A 79 -5.80 -11.98 -2.82
C TYR A 79 -6.52 -10.63 -2.89
N ASP A 80 -6.31 -9.79 -1.87
CA ASP A 80 -6.76 -8.40 -1.84
C ASP A 80 -6.16 -7.62 -3.03
N ALA A 81 -6.90 -6.66 -3.60
CA ALA A 81 -6.37 -5.79 -4.64
C ALA A 81 -5.11 -5.06 -4.15
N SER A 82 -4.07 -4.98 -4.99
CA SER A 82 -2.78 -4.45 -4.54
C SER A 82 -2.43 -3.12 -5.17
N LEU A 83 -2.01 -2.17 -4.33
CA LEU A 83 -1.48 -0.87 -4.73
C LEU A 83 0.04 -0.91 -4.65
N SER A 84 0.71 -0.75 -5.79
CA SER A 84 2.17 -0.79 -5.90
C SER A 84 2.71 0.48 -6.56
N HIS A 85 4.03 0.64 -6.65
CA HIS A 85 4.65 1.85 -7.21
C HIS A 85 4.12 3.14 -6.57
N ILE A 86 4.03 3.15 -5.23
CA ILE A 86 3.45 4.26 -4.47
C ILE A 86 4.11 5.59 -4.81
N THR A 87 3.29 6.54 -5.25
CA THR A 87 3.66 7.91 -5.63
C THR A 87 3.48 8.85 -4.45
N SER A 88 2.37 8.73 -3.72
CA SER A 88 2.09 9.45 -2.49
C SER A 88 1.62 8.51 -1.37
N LEU A 89 2.05 8.80 -0.14
CA LEU A 89 1.59 8.14 1.08
C LEU A 89 1.56 9.17 2.20
N GLU A 90 0.36 9.46 2.70
CA GLU A 90 0.09 10.50 3.69
C GLU A 90 -0.63 9.90 4.90
N HIS A 91 -0.29 10.37 6.10
CA HIS A 91 -1.10 10.13 7.29
C HIS A 91 -2.22 11.18 7.32
N ILE A 92 -3.47 10.73 7.46
CA ILE A 92 -4.66 11.58 7.45
C ILE A 92 -5.45 11.39 8.74
N GLU A 93 -6.37 12.33 9.02
CA GLU A 93 -7.35 12.15 10.08
C GLU A 93 -8.37 11.07 9.69
N PRO A 94 -8.95 10.36 10.68
CA PRO A 94 -10.12 9.52 10.43
C PRO A 94 -11.25 10.33 9.78
N PRO A 95 -12.03 9.74 8.87
CA PRO A 95 -13.23 10.40 8.35
C PRO A 95 -14.14 10.77 9.52
N LYS A 96 -14.64 12.01 9.51
CA LYS A 96 -15.63 12.48 10.48
C LYS A 96 -16.95 11.80 10.12
N ASN A 97 -17.38 10.86 10.97
CA ASN A 97 -18.69 10.21 10.89
C ASN A 97 -19.83 11.25 10.88
#